data_AF-A0A932QVG3-F1
#
_entry.id   AF-A0A932QVG3-F1
#
_cell.length_a   1.000
_cell.length_b   1.000
_cell.length_c   1.000
_cell.angle_alpha   90.00
_cell.angle_beta   90.00
_cell.angle_gamma   90.00
#
_symmetry.space_group_name_H-M   'P 1'
#
loop_
_entity.id
_entity.type
_entity.pdbx_description
1 polymer ?
#
loop_
_entity_poly.entity_id
_entity_poly.type
_entity_poly.pdbx_seq_one_letter_code
_entity_poly.pdbx_strand_id
1 'polypeptide(L)'
;MPRLKSAIKRVRTSERNRVHNLVYKTEIKTLLKKVFDYVSQKDSKSAIDTANEAFALIDRSTAKNILHLNNAAHKKSKISKWLKTLESKSSTKS
;
A
#
# COMPACT_ATOMS: atom_id res chain seq x y z
N MET A 1 0.38 -27.62 -18.78
CA MET A 1 -0.08 -28.43 -17.63
C MET A 1 1.12 -29.17 -17.05
N PRO A 2 1.39 -29.10 -15.73
CA PRO A 2 2.58 -29.72 -15.14
C PRO A 2 2.44 -31.25 -15.16
N ARG A 3 3.50 -31.95 -15.59
CA ARG A 3 3.51 -33.43 -15.69
C ARG A 3 4.04 -34.12 -14.42
N LEU A 4 4.86 -33.43 -13.63
CA LEU A 4 5.46 -33.94 -12.40
C LEU A 4 4.57 -33.63 -11.18
N LYS A 5 4.43 -34.59 -10.26
CA LYS A 5 3.62 -34.43 -9.03
C LYS A 5 4.03 -33.21 -8.19
N SER A 6 5.34 -32.96 -8.08
CA SER A 6 5.89 -31.78 -7.39
C SER A 6 5.45 -30.47 -8.05
N ALA A 7 5.46 -30.40 -9.38
CA ALA A 7 5.08 -29.22 -10.12
C ALA A 7 3.56 -28.93 -10.00
N ILE A 8 2.71 -29.97 -10.03
CA ILE A 8 1.26 -29.81 -9.79
C ILE A 8 1.00 -29.20 -8.40
N LYS A 9 1.71 -29.68 -7.37
CA LYS A 9 1.63 -29.11 -6.01
C LYS A 9 2.03 -27.63 -5.99
N ARG A 10 3.13 -27.28 -6.67
CA ARG A 10 3.62 -25.88 -6.74
C ARG A 10 2.61 -24.94 -7.39
N VAL A 11 1.95 -25.37 -8.47
CA VAL A 11 0.87 -24.58 -9.11
C VAL A 11 -0.26 -24.32 -8.12
N ARG A 12 -0.78 -25.35 -7.45
CA ARG A 12 -1.87 -25.20 -6.46
C ARG A 12 -1.50 -24.24 -5.32
N THR A 13 -0.27 -24.33 -4.79
CA THR A 13 0.19 -23.41 -3.74
C THR A 13 0.38 -21.99 -4.25
N SER A 14 0.87 -21.83 -5.49
CA SER A 14 1.07 -20.53 -6.10
C SER A 14 -0.25 -19.81 -6.33
N GLU A 15 -1.28 -20.51 -6.80
CA GLU A 15 -2.63 -19.96 -7.00
C GLU A 15 -3.26 -19.48 -5.69
N ARG A 16 -3.17 -20.29 -4.63
CA ARG A 16 -3.65 -19.90 -3.29
C ARG A 16 -2.96 -18.63 -2.80
N ASN A 17 -1.62 -18.59 -2.90
CA ASN A 17 -0.85 -17.43 -2.48
C ASN A 17 -1.14 -16.20 -3.36
N ARG A 18 -1.38 -16.41 -4.66
CA ARG A 18 -1.74 -15.33 -5.61
C ARG A 18 -3.02 -14.65 -5.17
N VAL A 19 -4.07 -15.41 -4.87
CA VAL A 19 -5.37 -14.86 -4.43
C VAL A 19 -5.21 -14.10 -3.12
N HIS A 20 -4.55 -14.69 -2.12
CA HIS A 20 -4.30 -14.01 -0.85
C HIS A 20 -3.51 -12.71 -1.04
N ASN A 21 -2.40 -12.75 -1.78
CA ASN A 21 -1.55 -11.57 -2.01
C ASN A 21 -2.25 -10.51 -2.84
N LEU A 22 -3.19 -10.89 -3.71
CA LEU A 22 -3.99 -9.96 -4.50
C LEU A 22 -4.80 -9.04 -3.60
N VAL A 23 -5.49 -9.59 -2.59
CA VAL A 23 -6.34 -8.83 -1.65
C VAL A 23 -5.56 -7.69 -0.98
N TYR A 24 -4.43 -8.01 -0.33
CA TYR A 24 -3.58 -6.99 0.31
C TYR A 24 -3.07 -5.96 -0.69
N LYS A 25 -2.63 -6.41 -1.88
CA LYS A 25 -2.13 -5.50 -2.92
C LYS A 25 -3.22 -4.56 -3.43
N THR A 26 -4.47 -5.04 -3.56
CA THR A 26 -5.60 -4.21 -3.97
C THR A 26 -6.01 -3.23 -2.89
N GLU A 27 -6.07 -3.66 -1.63
CA GLU A 27 -6.39 -2.78 -0.50
C GLU A 27 -5.40 -1.63 -0.36
N ILE A 28 -4.10 -1.93 -0.43
CA ILE A 28 -3.04 -0.90 -0.39
C ILE A 28 -3.18 0.08 -1.56
N LYS A 29 -3.51 -0.39 -2.76
CA LYS A 29 -3.75 0.48 -3.92
C LYS A 29 -4.97 1.38 -3.68
N THR A 30 -6.05 0.83 -3.13
CA THR A 30 -7.28 1.57 -2.82
C THR A 30 -7.00 2.66 -1.78
N LEU A 31 -6.33 2.34 -0.67
CA LEU A 31 -5.96 3.32 0.35
C LEU A 31 -5.06 4.42 -0.22
N LEU A 32 -4.04 4.06 -1.02
CA LEU A 32 -3.18 5.04 -1.69
C LEU A 32 -3.97 6.00 -2.59
N LYS A 33 -4.98 5.51 -3.30
CA LYS A 33 -5.85 6.35 -4.13
C LYS A 33 -6.70 7.28 -3.26
N LYS A 34 -7.32 6.77 -2.19
CA LYS A 34 -8.08 7.59 -1.24
C LYS A 34 -7.25 8.72 -0.63
N VAL A 35 -6.02 8.42 -0.19
CA VAL A 35 -5.10 9.45 0.32
C VAL A 35 -4.85 10.53 -0.72
N PHE A 36 -4.57 10.15 -1.97
CA PHE A 36 -4.35 11.11 -3.05
C PHE A 36 -5.60 11.97 -3.32
N ASP A 37 -6.79 11.36 -3.31
CA ASP A 37 -8.06 12.06 -3.52
C ASP A 37 -8.32 13.08 -2.40
N TYR A 38 -8.09 12.72 -1.12
CA TYR A 38 -8.23 13.65 0.01
C TYR A 38 -7.19 14.79 -0.02
N VAL A 39 -5.96 14.49 -0.43
CA VAL A 39 -4.92 15.51 -0.63
C VAL A 39 -5.34 16.49 -1.73
N SER A 40 -5.94 16.01 -2.81
CA SER A 40 -6.48 16.85 -3.88
C SER A 40 -7.64 17.73 -3.40
N GLN A 41 -8.51 17.17 -2.56
CA GLN A 41 -9.64 17.88 -1.93
C GLN A 41 -9.23 18.82 -0.78
N LYS A 42 -7.95 18.81 -0.38
CA LYS A 42 -7.40 19.58 0.75
C LYS A 42 -8.04 19.25 2.10
N ASP A 43 -8.58 18.04 2.26
CA ASP A 43 -9.03 17.55 3.56
C ASP A 43 -7.86 16.94 4.32
N SER A 44 -7.21 17.77 5.14
CA SER A 44 -6.04 17.37 5.92
C SER A 44 -6.34 16.27 6.92
N LYS A 45 -7.53 16.25 7.55
CA LYS A 45 -7.85 15.30 8.60
C LYS A 45 -8.05 13.91 8.02
N SER A 46 -8.93 13.80 7.01
CA SER A 46 -9.21 12.52 6.35
C SER A 46 -7.97 11.96 5.62
N ALA A 47 -7.11 12.85 5.08
CA ALA A 47 -5.85 12.45 4.47
C ALA A 47 -4.89 11.80 5.48
N ILE A 48 -4.75 12.37 6.68
CA ILE A 48 -3.87 11.86 7.74
C ILE A 48 -4.40 10.52 8.28
N ASP A 49 -5.70 10.44 8.57
CA ASP A 49 -6.31 9.22 9.10
C ASP A 49 -6.15 8.05 8.12
N THR A 50 -6.47 8.28 6.84
CA THR A 50 -6.32 7.25 5.79
C THR A 50 -4.84 6.91 5.54
N ALA A 51 -3.93 7.88 5.67
CA ALA A 51 -2.50 7.63 5.56
C ALA A 51 -1.98 6.72 6.69
N ASN A 52 -2.45 6.93 7.93
CA ASN A 52 -2.11 6.08 9.06
C ASN A 52 -2.57 4.63 8.85
N GLU A 53 -3.80 4.44 8.37
CA GLU A 53 -4.30 3.11 7.97
C GLU A 53 -3.43 2.48 6.87
N ALA A 54 -3.07 3.26 5.85
CA ALA A 54 -2.21 2.79 4.76
C ALA A 54 -0.82 2.37 5.27
N PHE A 55 -0.21 3.13 6.19
CA PHE A 55 1.08 2.79 6.80
C PHE A 55 0.99 1.47 7.57
N ALA A 56 -0.02 1.31 8.43
CA ALA A 56 -0.23 0.08 9.20
C ALA A 56 -0.41 -1.15 8.28
N LEU A 57 -1.16 -1.02 7.20
CA LEU A 57 -1.37 -2.11 6.25
C LEU A 57 -0.11 -2.46 5.46
N ILE A 58 0.68 -1.46 5.04
CA ILE A 58 1.95 -1.67 4.34
C ILE A 58 2.93 -2.43 5.23
N ASP A 59 3.04 -2.07 6.51
CA ASP A 59 3.94 -2.73 7.45
C ASP A 59 3.54 -4.16 7.74
N ARG A 60 2.24 -4.39 7.98
CA ARG A 60 1.71 -5.75 8.14
C ARG A 60 1.96 -6.62 6.91
N SER A 61 1.83 -6.04 5.72
CA SER A 61 2.06 -6.75 4.44
C SER A 61 3.54 -7.04 4.20
N THR A 62 4.43 -6.20 4.70
CA THR A 62 5.88 -6.40 4.64
C THR A 62 6.30 -7.52 5.59
N ALA A 63 5.79 -7.52 6.83
CA ALA A 63 6.02 -8.60 7.80
C ALA A 63 5.55 -9.97 7.28
N LYS A 64 4.45 -9.99 6.52
CA LYS A 64 3.92 -11.21 5.87
C LYS A 64 4.66 -11.59 4.55
N ASN A 65 5.74 -10.91 4.19
CA ASN A 65 6.47 -11.10 2.93
C ASN A 65 5.61 -10.96 1.65
N ILE A 66 4.50 -10.22 1.71
CA ILE A 66 3.63 -9.96 0.56
C ILE A 66 4.20 -8.82 -0.30
N LEU A 67 4.86 -7.87 0.35
CA LEU A 67 5.60 -6.77 -0.27
C LEU A 67 7.07 -6.84 0.12
N HIS A 68 7.93 -6.51 -0.84
CA HIS A 68 9.35 -6.32 -0.58
C HIS A 68 9.60 -5.01 0.18
N LEU A 69 10.63 -4.99 1.02
CA LEU A 69 11.05 -3.86 1.87
C LEU A 69 11.15 -2.54 1.08
N ASN A 70 11.82 -2.56 -0.07
CA ASN A 70 11.98 -1.38 -0.92
C ASN A 70 10.65 -0.87 -1.51
N ASN A 71 9.73 -1.79 -1.85
CA ASN A 71 8.41 -1.41 -2.36
C ASN A 71 7.57 -0.76 -1.25
N ALA A 72 7.62 -1.33 -0.04
CA ALA A 72 7.00 -0.73 1.14
C ALA A 72 7.57 0.68 1.41
N ALA A 73 8.89 0.82 1.46
CA ALA A 73 9.57 2.11 1.65
C ALA A 73 9.19 3.14 0.58
N HIS A 74 9.15 2.74 -0.71
CA HIS A 74 8.74 3.60 -1.80
C HIS A 74 7.29 4.09 -1.64
N LYS A 75 6.37 3.20 -1.25
CA LYS A 75 4.97 3.56 -0.99
C LYS A 75 4.84 4.52 0.18
N LYS A 76 5.56 4.27 1.28
CA LYS A 76 5.55 5.18 2.44
C LYS A 76 6.07 6.56 2.07
N SER A 77 7.21 6.63 1.38
CA SER A 77 7.79 7.89 0.90
C SER A 77 6.80 8.67 0.03
N LYS A 78 6.04 7.99 -0.83
CA LYS A 78 5.01 8.62 -1.67
C LYS A 78 3.91 9.27 -0.83
N ILE A 79 3.38 8.57 0.17
CA ILE A 79 2.36 9.10 1.08
C ILE A 79 2.89 10.34 1.83
N SER A 80 4.09 10.25 2.40
CA SER A 80 4.71 11.37 3.11
C SER A 80 4.91 12.60 2.24
N LYS A 81 5.30 12.43 0.96
CA LYS A 81 5.43 13.55 0.01
C LYS A 81 4.10 14.25 -0.24
N TRP A 82 3.01 13.49 -0.36
CA TRP A 82 1.67 14.06 -0.55
C TRP A 82 1.22 14.85 0.67
N LEU A 83 1.38 14.30 1.87
CA LEU A 83 1.03 15.00 3.12
C LEU A 83 1.86 16.28 3.31
N LYS A 84 3.18 16.22 3.07
CA LYS A 84 4.06 17.39 3.16
C LYS A 84 3.64 18.53 2.23
N THR A 85 3.05 18.20 1.07
CA THR A 85 2.53 19.20 0.12
C THR A 85 1.35 20.00 0.70
N LEU A 86 0.57 19.41 1.61
CA LEU A 86 -0.47 20.12 2.36
C LEU A 86 0.14 21.04 3.43
N GLU A 87 1.15 20.55 4.16
CA GLU A 87 1.81 21.28 5.26
C GLU A 87 2.62 22.51 4.79
N SER A 88 3.31 22.42 3.66
CA SER A 88 4.16 23.52 3.17
C SER A 88 3.38 24.78 2.77
N LYS A 89 2.07 24.65 2.52
CA LYS A 89 1.17 25.78 2.23
C LYS A 89 0.69 26.49 3.50
N SER A 90 0.71 25.84 4.65
CA SER A 90 0.40 26.49 5.94
C SER A 90 1.57 27.28 6.51
N SER A 91 2.82 26.90 6.22
CA SER A 91 4.02 27.55 6.76
C SER A 91 4.49 28.78 5.98
N THR A 92 3.92 29.03 4.80
CA THR A 92 4.27 30.18 3.93
C THR A 92 3.34 31.40 4.13
N LYS A 93 2.44 31.34 5.12
CA LYS A 93 1.45 32.40 5.41
C LYS A 93 1.77 33.21 6.68
N SER A 94 3.01 33.19 7.15
CA SER A 94 3.51 34.02 8.25
C SER A 94 4.61 34.96 7.77
#